data_AF-G0UNW9-F1
#
_entry.id   AF-G0UNW9-F1
#
_cell.length_a   1.000
_cell.length_b   1.000
_cell.length_c   1.000
_cell.angle_alpha   90.00
_cell.angle_beta   90.00
_cell.angle_gamma   90.00
#
_symmetry.space_group_name_H-M   'P 1'
#
loop_
_entity.id
_entity.type
_entity.pdbx_description
1 polymer ?
#
loop_
_entity_poly.entity_id
_entity_poly.type
_entity_poly.pdbx_seq_one_letter_code
_entity_poly.pdbx_strand_id
1 'polypeptide(L)'
;MAMSFKVVPSMNYADIFGSQPFSISSCEVAEESVEVTSHQKFPVTAKCVSEGDGLKYFATVWALFPGQAYKLGVVLHEDGESDVCADEKSLGAVCSRCFVHFRTLVCNDLYIIPPSFIFVHSVLLRKDFLDCVLSQCTDYMAIKLSPSSLPEVFFWLFYHSLFVLPIHGRLLFCALPNYVEGRYCIDLEERNCPWLRSKKVRRVIASGLYAVAVNRDIGDSLKLAKRYHTNLRKDTWLIDDYITILIHMANNAQLNVRVAAVELVEKSSGCVMAGCLGFSVGALFHDFTMFTIKRSTESFGTAITKVMGSALQECGYNMWYWGTRVDYMKQYERGYGGRCIPKKEFLQRWERYREERPRFAVEEYLQSGRGALAPWEMMTQEVCSTPGE
;
A
#
# COMPACT_ATOMS: atom_id res chain seq x y z
N MET A 1 -43.66 -12.63 7.48
CA MET A 1 -42.77 -12.19 8.58
C MET A 1 -42.23 -10.82 8.22
N ALA A 2 -42.22 -9.87 9.16
CA ALA A 2 -41.51 -8.60 8.94
C ALA A 2 -40.02 -8.90 8.86
N MET A 3 -39.37 -8.54 7.76
CA MET A 3 -37.93 -8.69 7.64
C MET A 3 -37.23 -7.75 8.61
N SER A 4 -36.34 -8.30 9.43
CA SER A 4 -35.57 -7.53 10.41
C SER A 4 -34.11 -7.45 9.98
N PHE A 5 -33.63 -6.24 9.70
CA PHE A 5 -32.21 -5.97 9.61
C PHE A 5 -31.67 -5.65 11.00
N LYS A 6 -30.52 -6.23 11.35
CA LYS A 6 -29.76 -5.80 12.53
C LYS A 6 -28.69 -4.83 12.05
N VAL A 7 -28.71 -3.62 12.60
CA VAL A 7 -27.66 -2.61 12.35
C VAL A 7 -26.81 -2.47 13.61
N VAL A 8 -25.49 -2.59 13.43
CA VAL A 8 -24.51 -2.38 14.49
C VAL A 8 -23.71 -1.12 14.12
N PRO A 9 -24.12 0.06 14.63
CA PRO A 9 -23.41 1.30 14.34
C PRO A 9 -22.08 1.37 15.07
N SER A 10 -21.12 2.00 14.44
CA SER A 10 -19.83 2.40 15.01
C SER A 10 -19.66 3.92 14.88
N MET A 11 -18.45 4.43 15.13
CA MET A 11 -18.18 5.87 15.03
C MET A 11 -18.35 6.41 13.61
N ASN A 12 -17.82 5.71 12.60
CA ASN A 12 -17.74 6.20 11.22
C ASN A 12 -18.15 5.15 10.17
N TYR A 13 -18.78 4.07 10.64
CA TYR A 13 -19.32 3.00 9.80
C TYR A 13 -20.50 2.33 10.50
N ALA A 14 -21.25 1.53 9.78
CA ALA A 14 -22.27 0.66 10.34
C ALA A 14 -22.26 -0.69 9.62
N ASP A 15 -22.38 -1.76 10.40
CA ASP A 15 -22.51 -3.12 9.92
C ASP A 15 -23.99 -3.49 9.84
N ILE A 16 -24.43 -3.99 8.69
CA ILE A 16 -25.81 -4.38 8.41
C ILE A 16 -25.84 -5.89 8.23
N PHE A 17 -26.71 -6.55 8.99
CA PHE A 17 -26.93 -7.98 8.92
C PHE A 17 -28.37 -8.26 8.48
N GLY A 18 -28.52 -9.22 7.56
CA GLY A 18 -29.81 -9.70 7.07
C GLY A 18 -29.83 -11.22 6.98
N SER A 19 -31.04 -11.81 7.03
CA SER A 19 -31.26 -13.25 6.87
C SER A 19 -31.42 -13.69 5.40
N GLN A 20 -31.35 -12.75 4.46
CA GLN A 20 -31.52 -12.96 3.02
C GLN A 20 -30.50 -12.10 2.25
N PRO A 21 -30.18 -12.45 0.98
CA PRO A 21 -29.36 -11.62 0.12
C PRO A 21 -29.91 -10.20 0.00
N PHE A 22 -29.04 -9.21 0.17
CA PHE A 22 -29.41 -7.80 0.00
C PHE A 22 -28.25 -6.98 -0.57
N SER A 23 -28.59 -5.81 -1.10
CA SER A 23 -27.63 -4.76 -1.37
C SER A 23 -28.11 -3.43 -0.79
N ILE A 24 -27.17 -2.57 -0.43
CA ILE A 24 -27.44 -1.22 0.03
C ILE A 24 -27.38 -0.32 -1.20
N SER A 25 -28.49 0.32 -1.55
CA SER A 25 -28.61 1.19 -2.73
C SER A 25 -28.23 2.64 -2.44
N SER A 26 -28.38 3.10 -1.20
CA SER A 26 -28.08 4.48 -0.80
C SER A 26 -27.89 4.60 0.71
N CYS A 27 -27.17 5.65 1.14
CA CYS A 27 -27.03 6.06 2.53
C CYS A 27 -27.04 7.58 2.62
N GLU A 28 -28.12 8.13 3.18
CA GLU A 28 -28.37 9.58 3.26
C GLU A 28 -28.46 10.01 4.73
N VAL A 29 -28.02 11.23 5.06
CA VAL A 29 -28.25 11.80 6.39
C VAL A 29 -29.75 12.05 6.56
N ALA A 30 -30.31 11.66 7.69
CA ALA A 30 -31.74 11.74 7.96
C ALA A 30 -32.19 13.13 8.45
N GLU A 31 -31.26 13.98 8.89
CA GLU A 31 -31.51 15.33 9.41
C GLU A 31 -31.20 16.38 8.34
N GLU A 32 -32.13 17.32 8.10
CA GLU A 32 -32.06 18.31 7.00
C GLU A 32 -30.96 19.37 7.14
N SER A 33 -30.23 19.40 8.26
CA SER A 33 -29.39 20.56 8.62
C SER A 33 -27.95 20.52 8.10
N VAL A 34 -27.50 19.42 7.48
CA VAL A 34 -26.11 19.30 7.01
C VAL A 34 -26.04 18.61 5.64
N GLU A 35 -25.52 19.31 4.62
CA GLU A 35 -25.16 18.73 3.31
C GLU A 35 -23.94 17.82 3.44
N VAL A 36 -24.15 16.68 4.06
CA VAL A 36 -23.12 15.70 4.34
C VAL A 36 -23.65 14.36 3.85
N THR A 37 -23.01 13.81 2.82
CA THR A 37 -23.35 12.49 2.28
C THR A 37 -22.21 11.52 2.55
N SER A 38 -22.52 10.22 2.62
CA SER A 38 -21.47 9.19 2.64
C SER A 38 -20.64 9.31 1.36
N HIS A 39 -19.32 9.24 1.50
CA HIS A 39 -18.40 9.22 0.36
C HIS A 39 -18.23 7.80 -0.23
N GLN A 40 -19.03 6.85 0.23
CA GLN A 40 -19.04 5.49 -0.27
C GLN A 40 -19.81 5.41 -1.60
N LYS A 41 -19.25 4.68 -2.56
CA LYS A 41 -19.97 4.28 -3.77
C LYS A 41 -21.00 3.19 -3.47
N PHE A 42 -22.19 3.34 -4.05
CA PHE A 42 -23.28 2.36 -3.99
C PHE A 42 -23.58 1.82 -5.40
N PRO A 43 -24.13 0.59 -5.53
CA PRO A 43 -24.60 -0.29 -4.46
C PRO A 43 -23.47 -1.01 -3.72
N VAL A 44 -23.75 -1.44 -2.49
CA VAL A 44 -22.89 -2.32 -1.69
C VAL A 44 -23.61 -3.65 -1.50
N THR A 45 -23.13 -4.72 -2.11
CA THR A 45 -23.74 -6.05 -2.01
C THR A 45 -23.30 -6.75 -0.73
N ALA A 46 -24.25 -7.34 -0.01
CA ALA A 46 -23.97 -8.09 1.19
C ALA A 46 -23.27 -9.42 0.85
N LYS A 47 -22.21 -9.73 1.61
CA LYS A 47 -21.47 -10.98 1.52
C LYS A 47 -22.14 -12.03 2.41
N CYS A 48 -22.21 -13.26 1.92
CA CYS A 48 -22.67 -14.38 2.72
C CYS A 48 -21.58 -14.78 3.72
N VAL A 49 -21.95 -14.91 4.99
CA VAL A 49 -21.08 -15.35 6.08
C VAL A 49 -21.77 -16.52 6.78
N SER A 50 -21.07 -17.65 6.88
CA SER A 50 -21.52 -18.79 7.68
C SER A 50 -21.22 -18.50 9.15
N GLU A 51 -22.25 -18.43 9.99
CA GLU A 51 -22.11 -18.22 11.42
C GLU A 51 -23.12 -19.09 12.19
N GLY A 52 -22.67 -20.28 12.62
CA GLY A 52 -23.50 -21.27 13.30
C GLY A 52 -24.47 -22.00 12.36
N ASP A 53 -25.72 -22.21 12.81
CA ASP A 53 -26.74 -23.02 12.12
C ASP A 53 -27.48 -22.30 10.97
N GLY A 54 -26.98 -21.15 10.49
CA GLY A 54 -27.65 -20.41 9.43
C GLY A 54 -26.73 -19.49 8.61
N LEU A 55 -27.15 -19.21 7.38
CA LEU A 55 -26.51 -18.21 6.53
C LEU A 55 -26.92 -16.80 6.98
N LYS A 56 -25.94 -15.92 7.14
CA LYS A 56 -26.18 -14.50 7.37
C LYS A 56 -25.54 -13.69 6.26
N TYR A 57 -26.24 -12.68 5.80
CA TYR A 57 -25.73 -11.72 4.84
C TYR A 57 -25.26 -10.49 5.59
N PHE A 58 -24.10 -9.99 5.19
CA PHE A 58 -23.40 -8.91 5.86
C PHE A 58 -22.90 -7.87 4.85
N ALA A 59 -23.24 -6.61 5.08
CA ALA A 59 -22.68 -5.49 4.34
C ALA A 59 -22.25 -4.39 5.31
N THR A 60 -21.26 -3.60 4.91
CA THR A 60 -20.83 -2.47 5.73
C THR A 60 -20.88 -1.17 4.96
N VAL A 61 -21.49 -0.20 5.62
CA VAL A 61 -21.52 1.18 5.16
C VAL A 61 -20.41 1.94 5.87
N TRP A 62 -19.56 2.59 5.10
CA TRP A 62 -18.35 3.27 5.54
C TRP A 62 -18.43 4.78 5.25
N ALA A 63 -17.40 5.49 5.71
CA ALA A 63 -17.26 6.94 5.54
C ALA A 63 -18.48 7.72 6.02
N LEU A 64 -18.94 7.38 7.22
CA LEU A 64 -20.02 8.06 7.92
C LEU A 64 -19.45 9.07 8.92
N PHE A 65 -20.25 10.10 9.20
CA PHE A 65 -19.92 11.10 10.21
C PHE A 65 -20.36 10.60 11.58
N PRO A 66 -19.51 10.76 12.62
CA PRO A 66 -19.88 10.42 13.99
C PRO A 66 -21.09 11.20 14.52
N GLY A 67 -21.93 10.54 15.31
CA GLY A 67 -23.14 11.11 15.94
C GLY A 67 -24.33 11.40 15.01
N GLN A 68 -24.19 11.16 13.70
CA GLN A 68 -25.20 11.49 12.70
C GLN A 68 -26.22 10.37 12.52
N ALA A 69 -27.47 10.76 12.25
CA ALA A 69 -28.55 9.84 11.87
C ALA A 69 -28.56 9.62 10.36
N TYR A 70 -28.77 8.38 9.95
CA TYR A 70 -28.74 7.95 8.56
C TYR A 70 -29.98 7.15 8.20
N LYS A 71 -30.37 7.26 6.92
CA LYS A 71 -31.39 6.46 6.24
C LYS A 71 -30.72 5.64 5.14
N LEU A 72 -30.73 4.31 5.29
CA LEU A 72 -30.22 3.36 4.30
C LEU A 72 -31.35 2.91 3.39
N GLY A 73 -31.16 3.01 2.07
CA GLY A 73 -31.97 2.27 1.11
C GLY A 73 -31.42 0.87 0.95
N VAL A 74 -32.22 -0.15 1.26
CA VAL A 74 -31.84 -1.56 1.15
C VAL A 74 -32.72 -2.25 0.12
N VAL A 75 -32.09 -2.99 -0.78
CA VAL A 75 -32.73 -3.77 -1.86
C VAL A 75 -32.52 -5.25 -1.57
N LEU A 76 -33.62 -5.98 -1.49
CA LEU A 76 -33.64 -7.42 -1.27
C LEU A 76 -33.62 -8.14 -2.62
N HIS A 77 -32.83 -9.20 -2.70
CA HIS A 77 -32.75 -10.06 -3.88
C HIS A 77 -33.41 -11.40 -3.55
N GLU A 78 -34.07 -12.00 -4.54
CA GLU A 78 -34.54 -13.38 -4.40
C GLU A 78 -33.35 -14.33 -4.20
N ASP A 79 -33.54 -15.40 -3.42
CA ASP A 79 -32.57 -16.47 -3.27
C ASP A 79 -32.37 -17.15 -4.63
N GLY A 80 -31.43 -16.63 -5.43
CA GLY A 80 -30.95 -17.36 -6.59
C GLY A 80 -30.21 -18.60 -6.09
N GLU A 81 -30.44 -19.76 -6.70
CA GLU A 81 -29.65 -20.99 -6.50
C GLU A 81 -28.18 -20.82 -6.98
N SER A 82 -27.58 -19.64 -6.85
CA SER A 82 -26.23 -19.35 -7.28
C SER A 82 -25.23 -19.81 -6.22
N ASP A 83 -24.39 -20.74 -6.63
CA ASP A 83 -23.23 -21.27 -5.93
C ASP A 83 -22.45 -20.14 -5.22
N VAL A 84 -22.03 -20.41 -3.98
CA VAL A 84 -21.71 -19.45 -2.89
C VAL A 84 -20.49 -18.55 -3.15
N CYS A 85 -19.99 -18.47 -4.38
CA CYS A 85 -18.80 -17.68 -4.76
C CYS A 85 -18.93 -16.95 -6.11
N ALA A 86 -20.12 -16.86 -6.71
CA ALA A 86 -20.28 -16.22 -8.02
C ALA A 86 -20.13 -14.68 -7.95
N ASP A 87 -19.39 -14.15 -8.93
CA ASP A 87 -19.15 -12.73 -9.21
C ASP A 87 -20.40 -11.83 -9.07
N GLU A 88 -20.18 -10.53 -8.84
CA GLU A 88 -21.19 -9.44 -8.75
C GLU A 88 -22.26 -9.41 -9.87
N LYS A 89 -22.14 -10.23 -10.92
CA LYS A 89 -22.97 -10.22 -12.13
C LYS A 89 -24.25 -11.07 -12.06
N SER A 90 -24.49 -11.84 -11.00
CA SER A 90 -25.70 -12.66 -10.87
C SER A 90 -26.57 -12.27 -9.67
N LEU A 91 -26.82 -10.98 -9.48
CA LEU A 91 -27.88 -10.57 -8.55
C LEU A 91 -29.23 -11.02 -9.13
N GLY A 92 -30.01 -11.76 -8.32
CA GLY A 92 -31.36 -12.20 -8.67
C GLY A 92 -32.32 -11.03 -8.91
N ALA A 93 -33.57 -11.33 -9.28
CA ALA A 93 -34.58 -10.29 -9.44
C ALA A 93 -34.77 -9.50 -8.13
N VAL A 94 -34.97 -8.19 -8.25
CA VAL A 94 -35.26 -7.32 -7.11
C VAL A 94 -36.62 -7.69 -6.53
N CYS A 95 -36.64 -8.19 -5.30
CA CYS A 95 -37.87 -8.63 -4.63
C CYS A 95 -38.59 -7.44 -3.98
N SER A 96 -37.86 -6.61 -3.23
CA SER A 96 -38.42 -5.45 -2.55
C SER A 96 -37.35 -4.43 -2.13
N ARG A 97 -37.79 -3.19 -1.87
CA ARG A 97 -36.96 -2.11 -1.35
C ARG A 97 -37.51 -1.65 -0.01
N CYS A 98 -36.63 -1.46 0.97
CA CYS A 98 -36.99 -0.94 2.29
C CYS A 98 -35.98 0.12 2.75
N PHE A 99 -36.30 0.77 3.87
CA PHE A 99 -35.43 1.76 4.47
C PHE A 99 -35.10 1.39 5.92
N VAL A 100 -33.83 1.52 6.27
CA VAL A 100 -33.35 1.26 7.64
C VAL A 100 -32.74 2.55 8.19
N HIS A 101 -33.18 2.94 9.39
CA HIS A 101 -32.67 4.12 10.08
C HIS A 101 -31.71 3.72 11.20
N PHE A 102 -30.61 4.44 11.35
CA PHE A 102 -29.65 4.23 12.43
C PHE A 102 -28.91 5.52 12.77
N ARG A 103 -28.20 5.55 13.90
CA ARG A 103 -27.32 6.66 14.29
C ARG A 103 -25.93 6.14 14.59
N THR A 104 -24.90 6.79 14.07
CA THR A 104 -23.50 6.47 14.40
C THR A 104 -23.17 6.92 15.83
N LEU A 105 -22.13 6.33 16.41
CA LEU A 105 -21.68 6.69 17.76
C LEU A 105 -21.04 8.08 17.74
N VAL A 106 -21.25 8.85 18.82
CA VAL A 106 -20.63 10.16 19.00
C VAL A 106 -19.13 9.98 19.27
N CYS A 107 -18.30 10.84 18.67
CA CYS A 107 -16.87 10.93 18.97
C CYS A 107 -16.59 12.25 19.69
N ASN A 108 -16.29 12.19 20.99
CA ASN A 108 -16.11 13.38 21.83
C ASN A 108 -14.83 14.17 21.53
N ASP A 109 -13.87 13.56 20.83
CA ASP A 109 -12.53 14.13 20.71
C ASP A 109 -12.41 15.18 19.59
N LEU A 110 -13.32 15.25 18.61
CA LEU A 110 -12.95 15.80 17.29
C LEU A 110 -14.11 16.50 16.56
N TYR A 111 -14.15 17.83 16.62
CA TYR A 111 -15.07 18.69 15.83
C TYR A 111 -14.65 18.90 14.37
N ILE A 112 -13.50 18.37 13.92
CA ILE A 112 -12.93 18.65 12.59
C ILE A 112 -12.28 17.39 12.02
N ILE A 113 -13.03 16.30 11.88
CA ILE A 113 -12.52 15.12 11.18
C ILE A 113 -13.45 14.74 10.02
N PRO A 114 -12.90 14.64 8.79
CA PRO A 114 -13.68 14.23 7.63
C PRO A 114 -14.14 12.75 7.76
N PRO A 115 -15.21 12.37 7.05
CA PRO A 115 -15.77 11.02 7.07
C PRO A 115 -14.78 9.96 6.58
N SER A 116 -13.77 10.37 5.81
CA SER A 116 -12.70 9.51 5.30
C SER A 116 -11.73 9.01 6.38
N PHE A 117 -11.92 9.38 7.66
CA PHE A 117 -11.10 8.87 8.76
C PHE A 117 -11.56 7.51 9.23
N ILE A 118 -10.62 6.57 9.38
CA ILE A 118 -10.81 5.30 10.09
C ILE A 118 -10.39 5.49 11.55
N PHE A 119 -11.31 5.23 12.48
CA PHE A 119 -11.05 5.34 13.92
C PHE A 119 -10.80 3.99 14.60
N VAL A 120 -11.39 2.94 14.06
CA VAL A 120 -11.39 1.62 14.66
C VAL A 120 -10.39 0.76 13.92
N HIS A 121 -9.20 0.54 14.48
CA HIS A 121 -8.12 -0.19 13.82
C HIS A 121 -8.47 -1.65 13.51
N SER A 122 -9.38 -2.27 14.26
CA SER A 122 -9.83 -3.65 13.99
C SER A 122 -10.50 -3.80 12.62
N VAL A 123 -10.96 -2.69 12.03
CA VAL A 123 -11.51 -2.65 10.67
C VAL A 123 -10.48 -3.07 9.64
N LEU A 124 -9.21 -2.69 9.84
CA LEU A 124 -8.12 -3.02 8.92
C LEU A 124 -7.87 -4.53 8.81
N LEU A 125 -8.34 -5.29 9.80
CA LEU A 125 -8.16 -6.74 9.90
C LEU A 125 -9.34 -7.52 9.29
N ARG A 126 -10.36 -6.81 8.79
CA ARG A 126 -11.55 -7.44 8.23
C ARG A 126 -11.32 -7.85 6.79
N LYS A 127 -11.92 -8.98 6.39
CA LYS A 127 -11.82 -9.52 5.02
C LYS A 127 -12.41 -8.60 3.95
N ASP A 128 -13.38 -7.76 4.32
CA ASP A 128 -14.05 -6.81 3.42
C ASP A 128 -13.40 -5.42 3.40
N PHE A 129 -12.26 -5.25 4.06
CA PHE A 129 -11.58 -3.96 4.13
C PHE A 129 -11.17 -3.43 2.74
N LEU A 130 -10.80 -4.30 1.79
CA LEU A 130 -10.51 -3.88 0.42
C LEU A 130 -11.76 -3.32 -0.31
N ASP A 131 -12.96 -3.80 0.02
CA ASP A 131 -14.20 -3.24 -0.52
C ASP A 131 -14.41 -1.82 0.01
N CYS A 132 -14.08 -1.60 1.30
CA CYS A 132 -14.06 -0.26 1.88
C CYS A 132 -13.11 0.63 1.08
N VAL A 133 -11.86 0.20 0.82
CA VAL A 133 -10.89 0.96 0.02
C VAL A 133 -11.45 1.27 -1.37
N LEU A 134 -11.98 0.27 -2.08
CA LEU A 134 -12.57 0.41 -3.43
C LEU A 134 -13.71 1.44 -3.48
N SER A 135 -14.57 1.41 -2.47
CA SER A 135 -15.77 2.24 -2.39
C SER A 135 -15.51 3.72 -2.14
N GLN A 136 -14.31 4.09 -1.66
CA GLN A 136 -13.94 5.50 -1.44
C GLN A 136 -13.77 6.26 -2.76
N CYS A 137 -14.36 7.46 -2.82
CA CYS A 137 -14.27 8.39 -3.95
C CYS A 137 -13.19 9.47 -3.81
N THR A 138 -12.32 9.36 -2.80
CA THR A 138 -11.22 10.32 -2.54
C THR A 138 -9.85 9.69 -2.78
N ASP A 139 -8.88 10.53 -3.14
CA ASP A 139 -7.49 10.11 -3.38
C ASP A 139 -6.77 9.71 -2.10
N TYR A 140 -7.28 10.09 -0.94
CA TYR A 140 -6.72 9.78 0.36
C TYR A 140 -7.81 9.30 1.30
N MET A 141 -7.46 8.29 2.09
CA MET A 141 -8.12 7.95 3.33
C MET A 141 -7.26 8.47 4.47
N ALA A 142 -7.85 8.66 5.65
CA ALA A 142 -7.08 9.00 6.83
C ALA A 142 -7.36 8.00 7.93
N ILE A 143 -6.43 7.85 8.86
CA ILE A 143 -6.56 6.91 9.95
C ILE A 143 -5.98 7.47 11.24
N LYS A 144 -6.70 7.27 12.34
CA LYS A 144 -6.20 7.49 13.70
C LYS A 144 -5.66 6.16 14.22
N LEU A 145 -4.38 6.14 14.57
CA LEU A 145 -3.71 4.94 15.07
C LEU A 145 -3.57 4.96 16.59
N SER A 146 -3.57 3.77 17.19
CA SER A 146 -3.19 3.57 18.59
C SER A 146 -1.68 3.28 18.68
N PRO A 147 -0.93 3.85 19.63
CA PRO A 147 0.50 3.56 19.80
C PRO A 147 0.82 2.07 20.03
N SER A 148 -0.09 1.33 20.66
CA SER A 148 0.15 -0.02 21.18
C SER A 148 0.31 -1.12 20.12
N SER A 149 0.07 -0.84 18.84
CA SER A 149 0.04 -1.84 17.77
C SER A 149 0.49 -1.29 16.41
N LEU A 150 1.34 -0.26 16.43
CA LEU A 150 1.73 0.42 15.20
C LEU A 150 2.42 -0.52 14.19
N PRO A 151 3.45 -1.31 14.55
CA PRO A 151 4.09 -2.18 13.56
C PRO A 151 3.14 -3.18 12.91
N GLU A 152 2.29 -3.85 13.70
CA GLU A 152 1.33 -4.84 13.21
C GLU A 152 0.31 -4.20 12.25
N VAL A 153 -0.18 -3.00 12.61
CA VAL A 153 -1.09 -2.25 11.74
C VAL A 153 -0.40 -1.86 10.42
N PHE A 154 0.87 -1.45 10.46
CA PHE A 154 1.60 -1.09 9.24
C PHE A 154 1.85 -2.30 8.34
N PHE A 155 2.14 -3.47 8.91
CA PHE A 155 2.21 -4.73 8.15
C PHE A 155 0.91 -5.00 7.40
N TRP A 156 -0.22 -4.91 8.08
CA TRP A 156 -1.54 -5.09 7.46
C TRP A 156 -1.82 -4.05 6.37
N LEU A 157 -1.52 -2.78 6.64
CA LEU A 157 -1.72 -1.71 5.66
C LEU A 157 -0.87 -1.95 4.41
N PHE A 158 0.42 -2.28 4.56
CA PHE A 158 1.32 -2.57 3.44
C PHE A 158 0.87 -3.82 2.67
N TYR A 159 0.45 -4.86 3.38
CA TYR A 159 -0.12 -6.07 2.79
C TYR A 159 -1.38 -5.79 1.93
N HIS A 160 -2.16 -4.78 2.29
CA HIS A 160 -3.32 -4.29 1.54
C HIS A 160 -3.03 -3.12 0.61
N SER A 161 -1.76 -2.88 0.24
CA SER A 161 -1.30 -1.80 -0.65
C SER A 161 -1.43 -0.37 -0.10
N LEU A 162 -1.82 -0.20 1.16
CA LEU A 162 -2.02 1.11 1.76
C LEU A 162 -0.71 1.58 2.39
N PHE A 163 0.03 2.38 1.65
CA PHE A 163 1.20 3.05 2.20
C PHE A 163 0.78 4.11 3.22
N VAL A 164 1.59 4.31 4.25
CA VAL A 164 1.25 5.18 5.37
C VAL A 164 2.08 6.45 5.32
N LEU A 165 1.40 7.61 5.33
CA LEU A 165 2.02 8.93 5.36
C LEU A 165 1.64 9.65 6.66
N PRO A 166 2.57 9.89 7.59
CA PRO A 166 2.31 10.69 8.78
C PRO A 166 1.82 12.11 8.42
N ILE A 167 0.76 12.56 9.10
CA ILE A 167 0.17 13.90 8.90
C ILE A 167 0.76 14.85 9.94
N HIS A 168 1.21 16.03 9.51
CA HIS A 168 1.78 17.08 10.38
C HIS A 168 2.92 16.59 11.30
N GLY A 169 3.73 15.64 10.80
CA GLY A 169 4.82 15.05 11.57
C GLY A 169 4.37 14.22 12.78
N ARG A 170 3.11 13.76 12.80
CA ARG A 170 2.57 12.92 13.87
C ARG A 170 2.16 11.56 13.31
N LEU A 171 2.63 10.51 13.95
CA LEU A 171 2.39 9.13 13.52
C LEU A 171 1.00 8.60 13.90
N LEU A 172 0.31 9.25 14.84
CA LEU A 172 -1.04 8.84 15.26
C LEU A 172 -2.12 9.25 14.25
N PHE A 173 -1.79 10.11 13.30
CA PHE A 173 -2.69 10.53 12.23
C PHE A 173 -1.97 10.30 10.91
N CYS A 174 -2.50 9.39 10.09
CA CYS A 174 -1.87 9.06 8.83
C CYS A 174 -2.82 9.22 7.66
N ALA A 175 -2.29 9.66 6.53
CA ALA A 175 -2.94 9.59 5.24
C ALA A 175 -2.55 8.27 4.56
N LEU A 176 -3.53 7.62 3.94
CA LEU A 176 -3.38 6.40 3.16
C LEU A 176 -3.72 6.75 1.72
N PRO A 177 -2.73 6.87 0.82
CA PRO A 177 -2.99 7.12 -0.58
C PRO A 177 -3.84 6.01 -1.20
N ASN A 178 -4.94 6.43 -1.81
CA ASN A 178 -5.96 5.57 -2.40
C ASN A 178 -6.02 5.72 -3.93
N TYR A 179 -5.84 6.95 -4.41
CA TYR A 179 -5.87 7.38 -5.82
C TYR A 179 -7.08 6.87 -6.62
N VAL A 180 -8.08 7.72 -6.80
CA VAL A 180 -9.37 7.38 -7.43
C VAL A 180 -9.18 6.87 -8.85
N GLU A 181 -8.31 7.54 -9.61
CA GLU A 181 -8.01 7.22 -11.02
C GLU A 181 -7.09 6.00 -11.17
N GLY A 182 -6.47 5.54 -10.09
CA GLY A 182 -5.50 4.45 -10.11
C GLY A 182 -4.09 4.87 -9.75
N ARG A 183 -3.15 3.93 -9.90
CA ARG A 183 -1.81 4.02 -9.32
C ARG A 183 -0.74 3.88 -10.38
N TYR A 184 0.30 4.71 -10.28
CA TYR A 184 1.41 4.64 -11.22
C TYR A 184 2.32 3.46 -10.87
N CYS A 185 2.44 2.55 -11.82
CA CYS A 185 3.22 1.33 -11.68
C CYS A 185 4.08 1.12 -12.93
N ILE A 186 5.14 0.36 -12.76
CA ILE A 186 5.88 -0.30 -13.83
C ILE A 186 5.30 -1.71 -13.94
N ASP A 187 4.70 -2.04 -15.07
CA ASP A 187 4.20 -3.38 -15.40
C ASP A 187 5.40 -4.26 -15.80
N LEU A 188 5.76 -5.23 -14.96
CA LEU A 188 6.94 -6.08 -15.14
C LEU A 188 6.61 -7.40 -15.85
N GLU A 189 5.33 -7.63 -16.20
CA GLU A 189 4.92 -8.80 -16.99
C GLU A 189 5.46 -8.72 -18.43
N GLU A 190 5.70 -7.51 -18.92
CA GLU A 190 6.33 -7.29 -20.22
C GLU A 190 7.77 -7.83 -20.22
N ARG A 191 8.00 -8.89 -21.00
CA ARG A 191 9.33 -9.48 -21.15
C ARG A 191 10.25 -8.53 -21.92
N ASN A 192 11.52 -8.46 -21.49
CA ASN A 192 12.64 -7.81 -22.18
C ASN A 192 12.69 -6.27 -22.13
N CYS A 193 12.22 -5.64 -21.04
CA CYS A 193 12.47 -4.21 -20.83
C CYS A 193 13.99 -3.92 -20.89
N PRO A 194 14.44 -2.88 -21.62
CA PRO A 194 15.84 -2.62 -21.89
C PRO A 194 16.54 -1.88 -20.74
N TRP A 195 16.32 -2.32 -19.50
CA TRP A 195 16.83 -1.73 -18.25
C TRP A 195 18.30 -1.30 -18.37
N LEU A 196 19.15 -2.21 -18.85
CA LEU A 196 20.61 -2.03 -18.85
C LEU A 196 21.16 -1.41 -20.16
N ARG A 197 20.32 -1.05 -21.15
CA ARG A 197 20.82 -0.54 -22.45
C ARG A 197 21.33 0.90 -22.41
N SER A 198 20.92 1.68 -21.41
CA SER A 198 21.35 3.08 -21.23
C SER A 198 22.88 3.19 -21.19
N LYS A 199 23.45 4.09 -22.00
CA LYS A 199 24.90 4.36 -22.01
C LYS A 199 25.44 4.71 -20.63
N LYS A 200 24.67 5.45 -19.83
CA LYS A 200 25.06 5.85 -18.46
C LYS A 200 25.11 4.66 -17.52
N VAL A 201 24.10 3.78 -17.57
CA VAL A 201 24.04 2.55 -16.75
C VAL A 201 25.20 1.63 -17.09
N ARG A 202 25.44 1.39 -18.39
CA ARG A 202 26.57 0.56 -18.83
C ARG A 202 27.92 1.12 -18.38
N ARG A 203 28.08 2.44 -18.35
CA ARG A 203 29.31 3.07 -17.83
C ARG A 203 29.50 2.81 -16.34
N VAL A 204 28.44 2.96 -15.54
CA VAL A 204 28.48 2.69 -14.09
C VAL A 204 28.82 1.23 -13.82
N ILE A 205 28.25 0.30 -14.58
CA ILE A 205 28.54 -1.14 -14.45
C ILE A 205 29.98 -1.45 -14.90
N ALA A 206 30.36 -1.00 -16.10
CA ALA A 206 31.65 -1.32 -16.70
C ALA A 206 32.85 -0.67 -15.99
N SER A 207 32.65 0.40 -15.21
CA SER A 207 33.75 1.01 -14.45
C SER A 207 34.27 0.10 -13.34
N GLY A 208 33.45 -0.83 -12.83
CA GLY A 208 33.79 -1.68 -11.70
C GLY A 208 33.95 -0.93 -10.37
N LEU A 209 33.79 0.41 -10.36
CA LEU A 209 33.99 1.29 -9.20
C LEU A 209 32.84 1.27 -8.21
N TYR A 210 31.68 0.76 -8.63
CA TYR A 210 30.46 0.77 -7.83
C TYR A 210 29.99 -0.65 -7.53
N ALA A 211 29.31 -0.80 -6.41
CA ALA A 211 28.69 -2.04 -5.94
C ALA A 211 27.22 -1.78 -5.56
N VAL A 212 26.46 -2.86 -5.43
CA VAL A 212 25.11 -2.82 -4.84
C VAL A 212 25.15 -3.29 -3.40
N ALA A 213 24.71 -2.45 -2.46
CA ALA A 213 24.49 -2.85 -1.09
C ALA A 213 23.00 -3.08 -0.85
N VAL A 214 22.65 -4.12 -0.11
CA VAL A 214 21.26 -4.42 0.28
C VAL A 214 21.19 -4.49 1.79
N ASN A 215 20.29 -3.69 2.37
CA ASN A 215 20.02 -3.65 3.80
C ASN A 215 21.29 -3.51 4.67
N ARG A 216 22.29 -2.75 4.20
CA ARG A 216 23.56 -2.53 4.92
C ARG A 216 23.31 -2.06 6.35
N ASP A 217 22.52 -1.00 6.46
CA ASP A 217 21.95 -0.48 7.69
C ASP A 217 20.67 0.27 7.29
N ILE A 218 19.52 -0.38 7.49
CA ILE A 218 18.22 0.18 7.12
C ILE A 218 17.97 1.53 7.79
N GLY A 219 18.43 1.71 9.03
CA GLY A 219 18.26 2.95 9.77
C GLY A 219 19.08 4.09 9.18
N ASP A 220 20.33 3.83 8.80
CA ASP A 220 21.16 4.80 8.08
C ASP A 220 20.58 5.13 6.69
N SER A 221 20.16 4.13 5.91
CA SER A 221 19.54 4.32 4.60
C SER A 221 18.30 5.22 4.68
N LEU A 222 17.41 4.98 5.66
CA LEU A 222 16.22 5.81 5.88
C LEU A 222 16.57 7.23 6.32
N LYS A 223 17.59 7.40 7.17
CA LYS A 223 18.10 8.73 7.57
C LYS A 223 18.76 9.47 6.40
N LEU A 224 19.46 8.77 5.51
CA LEU A 224 19.99 9.35 4.26
C LEU A 224 18.86 9.84 3.37
N ALA A 225 17.80 9.04 3.19
CA ALA A 225 16.62 9.44 2.45
C ALA A 225 15.93 10.66 3.08
N LYS A 226 15.73 10.66 4.40
CA LYS A 226 15.18 11.80 5.15
C LYS A 226 15.99 13.08 4.88
N ARG A 227 17.31 13.03 5.08
CA ARG A 227 18.21 14.18 4.83
C ARG A 227 18.10 14.69 3.39
N TYR A 228 18.08 13.80 2.41
CA TYR A 228 17.91 14.17 1.01
C TYR A 228 16.62 14.96 0.76
N HIS A 229 15.48 14.46 1.25
CA HIS A 229 14.18 15.11 1.06
C HIS A 229 14.06 16.41 1.84
N THR A 230 14.53 16.45 3.09
CA THR A 230 14.57 17.68 3.89
C THR A 230 15.40 18.76 3.19
N ASN A 231 16.57 18.42 2.65
CA ASN A 231 17.41 19.40 1.96
C ASN A 231 16.78 19.89 0.64
N LEU A 232 16.05 19.03 -0.07
CA LEU A 232 15.46 19.36 -1.36
C LEU A 232 14.13 20.12 -1.23
N ARG A 233 13.28 19.75 -0.28
CA ARG A 233 11.89 20.21 -0.17
C ARG A 233 11.57 20.94 1.14
N LYS A 234 12.52 21.03 2.07
CA LYS A 234 12.36 21.58 3.44
C LYS A 234 11.34 20.85 4.31
N ASP A 235 10.81 19.72 3.85
CA ASP A 235 9.86 18.88 4.56
C ASP A 235 9.93 17.44 4.06
N THR A 236 9.55 16.48 4.91
CA THR A 236 9.48 15.06 4.57
C THR A 236 8.56 14.30 5.53
N TRP A 237 7.84 13.32 4.98
CA TRP A 237 7.02 12.40 5.75
C TRP A 237 7.86 11.38 6.56
N LEU A 238 9.16 11.26 6.27
CA LEU A 238 10.12 10.40 6.99
C LEU A 238 10.52 11.00 8.35
N ILE A 239 9.59 11.00 9.31
CA ILE A 239 9.86 11.37 10.71
C ILE A 239 10.54 10.23 11.47
N ASP A 240 11.23 10.54 12.58
CA ASP A 240 12.05 9.54 13.30
C ASP A 240 11.22 8.39 13.90
N ASP A 241 10.02 8.67 14.39
CA ASP A 241 9.09 7.63 14.86
C ASP A 241 8.71 6.67 13.73
N TYR A 242 8.50 7.19 12.53
CA TYR A 242 8.16 6.36 11.37
C TYR A 242 9.37 5.53 10.91
N ILE A 243 10.56 6.13 10.90
CA ILE A 243 11.81 5.39 10.62
C ILE A 243 11.98 4.23 11.61
N THR A 244 11.67 4.45 12.89
CA THR A 244 11.75 3.41 13.93
C THR A 244 10.82 2.23 13.60
N ILE A 245 9.60 2.49 13.13
CA ILE A 245 8.69 1.43 12.66
C ILE A 245 9.26 0.70 11.45
N LEU A 246 9.75 1.42 10.44
CA LEU A 246 10.28 0.78 9.23
C LEU A 246 11.51 -0.09 9.53
N ILE A 247 12.36 0.31 10.48
CA ILE A 247 13.46 -0.52 10.99
C ILE A 247 12.90 -1.77 11.67
N HIS A 248 11.90 -1.63 12.54
CA HIS A 248 11.27 -2.78 13.18
C HIS A 248 10.71 -3.74 12.12
N MET A 249 10.01 -3.22 11.11
CA MET A 249 9.43 -4.03 10.04
C MET A 249 10.50 -4.75 9.20
N ALA A 250 11.62 -4.08 8.92
CA ALA A 250 12.74 -4.69 8.20
C ALA A 250 13.37 -5.87 8.97
N ASN A 251 13.41 -5.77 10.30
CA ASN A 251 13.97 -6.81 11.17
C ASN A 251 12.99 -7.94 11.49
N ASN A 252 11.68 -7.72 11.30
CA ASN A 252 10.62 -8.64 11.74
C ASN A 252 9.60 -8.86 10.63
N ALA A 253 10.01 -9.44 9.49
CA ALA A 253 9.10 -9.66 8.36
C ALA A 253 7.82 -10.42 8.77
N GLN A 254 6.65 -9.91 8.38
CA GLN A 254 5.34 -10.49 8.64
C GLN A 254 4.44 -10.33 7.41
N LEU A 255 3.45 -11.20 7.24
CA LEU A 255 2.49 -11.15 6.13
C LEU A 255 3.16 -11.07 4.74
N ASN A 256 4.31 -11.74 4.57
CA ASN A 256 5.17 -11.66 3.38
C ASN A 256 5.69 -10.25 3.04
N VAL A 257 5.53 -9.26 3.92
CA VAL A 257 6.04 -7.90 3.75
C VAL A 257 7.50 -7.85 4.20
N ARG A 258 8.40 -7.46 3.29
CA ARG A 258 9.83 -7.31 3.56
C ARG A 258 10.28 -5.91 3.18
N VAL A 259 10.73 -5.11 4.14
CA VAL A 259 11.31 -3.78 3.87
C VAL A 259 12.74 -3.96 3.35
N ALA A 260 13.08 -3.23 2.30
CA ALA A 260 14.38 -3.30 1.65
C ALA A 260 14.95 -1.91 1.36
N ALA A 261 16.26 -1.78 1.52
CA ALA A 261 17.07 -0.66 1.04
C ALA A 261 18.11 -1.20 0.07
N VAL A 262 18.02 -0.80 -1.20
CA VAL A 262 18.98 -1.16 -2.25
C VAL A 262 19.75 0.08 -2.64
N GLU A 263 21.06 0.06 -2.42
CA GLU A 263 21.95 1.22 -2.51
C GLU A 263 23.04 1.01 -3.54
N LEU A 264 23.39 2.09 -4.25
CA LEU A 264 24.60 2.15 -5.07
C LEU A 264 25.73 2.72 -4.22
N VAL A 265 26.81 1.96 -4.04
CA VAL A 265 27.95 2.32 -3.17
C VAL A 265 29.21 2.45 -4.01
N GLU A 266 30.00 3.50 -3.77
CA GLU A 266 31.34 3.64 -4.32
C GLU A 266 32.33 2.76 -3.56
N LYS A 267 33.04 1.87 -4.26
CA LYS A 267 33.82 0.81 -3.60
C LYS A 267 35.00 1.32 -2.79
N SER A 268 35.67 2.35 -3.28
CA SER A 268 36.89 2.89 -2.64
C SER A 268 36.61 3.59 -1.32
N SER A 269 35.46 4.24 -1.20
CA SER A 269 35.11 5.08 -0.06
C SER A 269 34.02 4.49 0.83
N GLY A 270 33.27 3.50 0.34
CA GLY A 270 32.07 2.99 1.00
C GLY A 270 30.91 4.01 1.03
N CYS A 271 31.02 5.11 0.30
CA CYS A 271 29.98 6.14 0.26
C CYS A 271 28.77 5.70 -0.55
N VAL A 272 27.58 5.92 0.02
CA VAL A 272 26.31 5.73 -0.69
C VAL A 272 26.11 6.87 -1.69
N MET A 273 25.92 6.53 -2.96
CA MET A 273 25.75 7.48 -4.04
C MET A 273 24.27 7.73 -4.35
N ALA A 274 23.46 6.68 -4.29
CA ALA A 274 22.01 6.70 -4.50
C ALA A 274 21.36 5.48 -3.84
N GLY A 275 20.06 5.54 -3.59
CA GLY A 275 19.30 4.43 -3.01
C GLY A 275 17.86 4.36 -3.50
N CYS A 276 17.31 3.15 -3.52
CA CYS A 276 15.91 2.83 -3.73
C CYS A 276 15.41 2.04 -2.52
N LEU A 277 14.49 2.63 -1.77
CA LEU A 277 13.96 2.08 -0.53
C LEU A 277 12.48 1.79 -0.72
N GLY A 278 12.08 0.61 -0.26
CA GLY A 278 10.77 0.07 -0.55
C GLY A 278 10.42 -1.10 0.34
N PHE A 279 9.36 -1.79 -0.02
CA PHE A 279 9.05 -3.10 0.49
C PHE A 279 8.59 -4.02 -0.64
N SER A 280 8.81 -5.33 -0.46
CA SER A 280 8.16 -6.36 -1.25
C SER A 280 6.99 -6.98 -0.48
N VAL A 281 5.98 -7.45 -1.21
CA VAL A 281 4.95 -8.35 -0.69
C VAL A 281 4.61 -9.36 -1.79
N GLY A 282 4.94 -10.63 -1.57
CA GLY A 282 4.88 -11.63 -2.63
C GLY A 282 5.70 -11.20 -3.87
N ALA A 283 5.09 -11.28 -5.05
CA ALA A 283 5.68 -10.89 -6.33
C ALA A 283 5.48 -9.39 -6.68
N LEU A 284 5.22 -8.56 -5.68
CA LEU A 284 5.05 -7.11 -5.80
C LEU A 284 6.20 -6.37 -5.12
N PHE A 285 6.60 -5.24 -5.69
CA PHE A 285 7.51 -4.31 -5.05
C PHE A 285 6.90 -2.91 -5.02
N HIS A 286 6.98 -2.23 -3.87
CA HIS A 286 6.62 -0.83 -3.74
C HIS A 286 7.84 -0.04 -3.29
N ASP A 287 8.30 0.91 -4.09
CA ASP A 287 9.25 1.91 -3.61
C ASP A 287 8.50 3.07 -2.97
N PHE A 288 8.76 3.31 -1.69
CA PHE A 288 8.25 4.51 -1.05
C PHE A 288 9.18 5.70 -1.30
N THR A 289 10.47 5.48 -1.54
CA THR A 289 11.38 6.58 -1.82
C THR A 289 12.67 6.20 -2.56
N MET A 290 13.18 7.17 -3.32
CA MET A 290 14.51 7.12 -3.92
C MET A 290 15.29 8.39 -3.57
N PHE A 291 16.61 8.28 -3.46
CA PHE A 291 17.48 9.43 -3.22
C PHE A 291 18.78 9.33 -4.01
N THR A 292 19.43 10.47 -4.19
CA THR A 292 20.77 10.56 -4.79
C THR A 292 21.58 11.59 -4.02
N ILE A 293 22.63 11.14 -3.34
CA ILE A 293 23.43 11.97 -2.43
C ILE A 293 24.23 13.01 -3.21
N LYS A 294 24.83 12.59 -4.34
CA LYS A 294 25.64 13.47 -5.19
C LYS A 294 25.10 13.48 -6.60
N ARG A 295 24.70 14.66 -7.09
CA ARG A 295 24.41 14.85 -8.52
C ARG A 295 25.69 14.64 -9.31
N SER A 296 25.59 13.84 -10.37
CA SER A 296 26.74 13.43 -11.17
C SER A 296 26.33 13.17 -12.61
N THR A 297 27.28 13.27 -13.55
CA THR A 297 27.02 13.04 -14.98
C THR A 297 26.62 11.58 -15.27
N GLU A 298 27.05 10.68 -14.38
CA GLU A 298 26.78 9.25 -14.29
C GLU A 298 25.30 8.96 -14.01
N SER A 299 24.57 9.92 -13.41
CA SER A 299 23.15 9.79 -13.07
C SER A 299 22.86 8.58 -12.16
N PHE A 300 23.47 8.57 -10.97
CA PHE A 300 23.37 7.46 -10.01
C PHE A 300 21.94 7.04 -9.67
N GLY A 301 21.01 7.99 -9.51
CA GLY A 301 19.58 7.67 -9.34
C GLY A 301 19.03 6.83 -10.49
N THR A 302 19.24 7.25 -11.74
CA THR A 302 18.84 6.47 -12.92
C THR A 302 19.53 5.11 -12.97
N ALA A 303 20.81 5.04 -12.55
CA ALA A 303 21.55 3.79 -12.52
C ALA A 303 20.92 2.79 -11.54
N ILE A 304 20.70 3.19 -10.29
CA ILE A 304 20.12 2.30 -9.28
C ILE A 304 18.68 1.91 -9.62
N THR A 305 17.85 2.83 -10.13
CA THR A 305 16.49 2.50 -10.59
C THR A 305 16.49 1.44 -11.68
N LYS A 306 17.41 1.53 -12.66
CA LYS A 306 17.48 0.57 -13.77
C LYS A 306 18.09 -0.76 -13.37
N VAL A 307 19.07 -0.76 -12.46
CA VAL A 307 19.58 -2.00 -11.84
C VAL A 307 18.46 -2.70 -11.07
N MET A 308 17.67 -1.94 -10.29
CA MET A 308 16.54 -2.47 -9.55
C MET A 308 15.45 -3.05 -10.46
N GLY A 309 15.03 -2.31 -11.50
CA GLY A 309 14.04 -2.80 -12.47
C GLY A 309 14.48 -4.09 -13.18
N SER A 310 15.77 -4.19 -13.54
CA SER A 310 16.33 -5.42 -14.10
C SER A 310 16.27 -6.58 -13.10
N ALA A 311 16.65 -6.34 -11.84
CA ALA A 311 16.66 -7.37 -10.81
C ALA A 311 15.24 -7.87 -10.48
N LEU A 312 14.28 -6.96 -10.33
CA LEU A 312 12.87 -7.31 -10.09
C LEU A 312 12.30 -8.20 -11.20
N GLN A 313 12.57 -7.87 -12.48
CA GLN A 313 12.09 -8.66 -13.60
C GLN A 313 12.74 -10.05 -13.66
N GLU A 314 14.05 -10.15 -13.42
CA GLU A 314 14.77 -11.45 -13.37
C GLU A 314 14.31 -12.33 -12.19
N CYS A 315 13.93 -11.69 -11.09
CA CYS A 315 13.35 -12.33 -9.92
C CYS A 315 11.89 -12.76 -10.12
N GLY A 316 11.23 -12.36 -11.21
CA GLY A 316 9.85 -12.72 -11.50
C GLY A 316 8.82 -11.92 -10.69
N TYR A 317 9.13 -10.67 -10.35
CA TYR A 317 8.11 -9.73 -9.85
C TYR A 317 7.20 -9.28 -11.00
N ASN A 318 5.92 -9.08 -10.71
CA ASN A 318 4.89 -8.75 -11.71
C ASN A 318 4.62 -7.24 -11.80
N MET A 319 4.76 -6.52 -10.68
CA MET A 319 4.41 -5.12 -10.62
C MET A 319 5.31 -4.38 -9.65
N TRP A 320 5.79 -3.21 -10.09
CA TRP A 320 6.55 -2.28 -9.26
C TRP A 320 5.77 -0.96 -9.12
N TYR A 321 5.21 -0.73 -7.93
CA TYR A 321 4.34 0.39 -7.60
C TYR A 321 5.14 1.62 -7.14
N TRP A 322 5.01 2.76 -7.83
CA TRP A 322 5.80 3.99 -7.65
C TRP A 322 5.06 5.15 -6.95
N GLY A 323 3.85 4.92 -6.44
CA GLY A 323 3.06 5.97 -5.80
C GLY A 323 2.47 7.00 -6.78
N THR A 324 2.59 8.28 -6.44
CA THR A 324 2.09 9.39 -7.27
C THR A 324 3.00 9.59 -8.48
N ARG A 325 2.40 9.57 -9.68
CA ARG A 325 3.11 9.92 -10.92
C ARG A 325 3.60 11.37 -10.86
N VAL A 326 4.90 11.57 -11.06
CA VAL A 326 5.52 12.89 -11.22
C VAL A 326 6.26 12.98 -12.57
N ASP A 327 6.58 14.19 -13.02
CA ASP A 327 7.01 14.43 -14.41
C ASP A 327 8.23 13.60 -14.86
N TYR A 328 9.22 13.39 -14.00
CA TYR A 328 10.41 12.62 -14.39
C TYR A 328 10.08 11.14 -14.68
N MET A 329 8.96 10.63 -14.19
CA MET A 329 8.54 9.24 -14.37
C MET A 329 8.06 8.97 -15.81
N LYS A 330 7.68 10.01 -16.57
CA LYS A 330 7.30 9.91 -18.00
C LYS A 330 8.30 9.12 -18.86
N GLN A 331 9.58 9.16 -18.52
CA GLN A 331 10.62 8.42 -19.25
C GLN A 331 10.50 6.89 -19.14
N TYR A 332 9.76 6.38 -18.15
CA TYR A 332 9.55 4.95 -17.93
C TYR A 332 8.28 4.43 -18.62
N GLU A 333 7.44 5.31 -19.16
CA GLU A 333 6.25 4.91 -19.89
C GLU A 333 6.56 4.24 -21.22
N ARG A 334 7.70 4.58 -21.82
CA ARG A 334 8.12 4.03 -23.11
C ARG A 334 9.15 2.92 -22.90
N GLY A 335 8.72 1.68 -23.10
CA GLY A 335 9.58 0.50 -23.15
C GLY A 335 9.98 -0.08 -21.79
N TYR A 336 9.52 0.49 -20.68
CA TYR A 336 9.69 -0.07 -19.34
C TYR A 336 8.36 -0.43 -18.67
N GLY A 337 7.23 -0.37 -19.37
CA GLY A 337 5.92 -0.73 -18.81
C GLY A 337 5.32 0.30 -17.84
N GLY A 338 5.86 1.53 -17.74
CA GLY A 338 5.33 2.55 -16.85
C GLY A 338 3.93 3.03 -17.27
N ARG A 339 2.92 2.87 -16.41
CA ARG A 339 1.54 3.33 -16.69
C ARG A 339 0.76 3.58 -15.42
N CYS A 340 -0.31 4.36 -15.54
CA CYS A 340 -1.33 4.41 -14.49
C CYS A 340 -2.23 3.17 -14.62
N ILE A 341 -2.26 2.32 -13.60
CA ILE A 341 -3.14 1.15 -13.52
C ILE A 341 -4.42 1.57 -12.80
N PRO A 342 -5.61 1.45 -13.42
CA PRO A 342 -6.89 1.81 -12.80
C PRO A 342 -7.07 1.14 -11.44
N LYS A 343 -7.65 1.86 -10.47
CA LYS A 343 -7.76 1.41 -9.06
C LYS A 343 -8.29 -0.02 -8.90
N LYS A 344 -9.36 -0.39 -9.62
CA LYS A 344 -9.93 -1.75 -9.59
C LYS A 344 -8.94 -2.80 -10.09
N GLU A 345 -8.30 -2.55 -11.24
CA GLU A 345 -7.28 -3.44 -11.81
C GLU A 345 -6.07 -3.56 -10.87
N PHE A 346 -5.60 -2.44 -10.30
CA PHE A 346 -4.48 -2.42 -9.37
C PHE A 346 -4.74 -3.28 -8.14
N LEU A 347 -5.91 -3.14 -7.50
CA LEU A 347 -6.24 -3.90 -6.29
C LEU A 347 -6.42 -5.39 -6.58
N GLN A 348 -7.00 -5.74 -7.74
CA GLN A 348 -7.09 -7.14 -8.20
C GLN A 348 -5.70 -7.76 -8.43
N ARG A 349 -4.80 -7.04 -9.12
CA ARG A 349 -3.41 -7.47 -9.32
C ARG A 349 -2.66 -7.55 -7.99
N TRP A 350 -2.87 -6.59 -7.10
CA TRP A 350 -2.24 -6.58 -5.78
C TRP A 350 -2.66 -7.78 -4.95
N GLU A 351 -3.97 -8.05 -4.86
CA GLU A 351 -4.52 -9.19 -4.12
C GLU A 351 -4.01 -10.53 -4.66
N ARG A 352 -3.89 -10.65 -5.97
CA ARG A 352 -3.31 -11.84 -6.61
C ARG A 352 -1.82 -11.98 -6.28
N TYR A 353 -1.02 -10.98 -6.61
CA TYR A 353 0.44 -11.09 -6.60
C TYR A 353 1.07 -10.99 -5.21
N ARG A 354 0.36 -10.48 -4.20
CA ARG A 354 0.84 -10.49 -2.81
C ARG A 354 0.95 -11.90 -2.22
N GLU A 355 0.19 -12.85 -2.77
CA GLU A 355 0.23 -14.28 -2.38
C GLU A 355 1.17 -15.11 -3.26
N GLU A 356 1.48 -14.62 -4.46
CA GLU A 356 2.44 -15.29 -5.34
C GLU A 356 3.88 -15.06 -4.84
N ARG A 357 4.72 -16.10 -4.93
CA ARG A 357 6.14 -15.98 -4.57
C ARG A 357 6.96 -15.66 -5.81
N PRO A 358 7.86 -14.66 -5.77
CA PRO A 358 8.80 -14.44 -6.85
C PRO A 358 9.77 -15.63 -6.93
N ARG A 359 10.45 -15.79 -8.07
CA ARG A 359 11.49 -16.82 -8.25
C ARG A 359 12.61 -16.67 -7.22
N PHE A 360 12.98 -15.43 -6.92
CA PHE A 360 13.93 -15.06 -5.88
C PHE A 360 13.44 -13.80 -5.18
N ALA A 361 13.68 -13.66 -3.87
CA ALA A 361 13.59 -12.34 -3.26
C ALA A 361 14.68 -11.44 -3.87
N VAL A 362 14.33 -10.20 -4.22
CA VAL A 362 15.26 -9.30 -4.92
C VAL A 362 16.50 -9.00 -4.09
N GLU A 363 16.35 -8.96 -2.76
CA GLU A 363 17.44 -8.77 -1.81
C GLU A 363 18.47 -9.90 -1.93
N GLU A 364 18.01 -11.14 -1.85
CA GLU A 364 18.83 -12.35 -1.94
C GLU A 364 19.46 -12.49 -3.34
N TYR A 365 18.73 -12.11 -4.39
CA TYR A 365 19.24 -12.10 -5.75
C TYR A 365 20.43 -11.14 -5.91
N LEU A 366 20.29 -9.90 -5.41
CA LEU A 366 21.34 -8.90 -5.48
C LEU A 366 22.54 -9.26 -4.58
N GLN A 367 22.30 -9.73 -3.35
CA GLN A 367 23.34 -10.16 -2.42
C GLN A 367 24.15 -11.35 -2.93
N SER A 368 23.52 -12.27 -3.66
CA SER A 368 24.21 -13.42 -4.28
C SER A 368 25.10 -13.07 -5.48
N GLY A 369 25.16 -11.79 -5.88
CA GLY A 369 25.95 -11.33 -7.02
C GLY A 369 25.39 -11.70 -8.39
N ARG A 370 24.12 -12.15 -8.47
CA ARG A 370 23.40 -12.38 -9.73
C ARG A 370 22.94 -11.08 -10.40
N GLY A 371 22.99 -9.96 -9.67
CA GLY A 371 22.66 -8.63 -10.17
C GLY A 371 23.63 -8.09 -11.23
N ALA A 372 23.26 -6.98 -11.86
CA ALA A 372 24.10 -6.30 -12.84
C ALA A 372 25.34 -5.61 -12.23
N LEU A 373 25.34 -5.41 -10.91
CA LEU A 373 26.46 -4.89 -10.13
C LEU A 373 26.89 -5.94 -9.11
N ALA A 374 28.19 -5.99 -8.83
CA ALA A 374 28.74 -6.84 -7.77
C ALA A 374 28.15 -6.43 -6.40
N PRO A 375 27.95 -7.40 -5.48
CA PRO A 375 27.48 -7.10 -4.14
C PRO A 375 28.54 -6.28 -3.39
N TRP A 376 28.08 -5.43 -2.48
CA TRP A 376 28.95 -4.71 -1.55
C TRP A 376 29.39 -5.67 -0.44
N GLU A 377 30.64 -6.09 -0.51
CA GLU A 377 31.32 -6.75 0.59
C GLU A 377 31.93 -5.66 1.46
N MET A 378 31.58 -5.64 2.75
CA MET A 378 32.42 -4.87 3.68
C MET A 378 33.81 -5.46 3.55
N MET A 379 34.80 -4.64 3.14
CA MET A 379 36.19 -5.03 3.32
C MET A 379 36.34 -5.27 4.82
N THR A 380 36.31 -6.53 5.23
CA THR A 380 36.86 -6.93 6.51
C THR A 380 38.29 -6.43 6.41
N GLN A 381 38.60 -5.36 7.14
CA GLN A 381 39.98 -4.98 7.35
C GLN A 381 40.62 -6.24 7.91
N GLU A 382 41.36 -6.96 7.08
CA GLU A 382 42.37 -7.89 7.57
C GLU A 382 43.19 -7.03 8.51
N VAL A 383 43.01 -7.25 9.80
CA VAL A 383 43.87 -6.68 10.82
C VAL A 383 45.25 -7.16 10.41
N CYS A 384 46.02 -6.27 9.78
CA CYS A 384 47.45 -6.44 9.57
C CYS A 384 48.03 -6.72 10.94
N SER A 385 48.08 -8.01 11.27
CA SER A 385 48.78 -8.54 12.40
C SER A 385 50.23 -8.33 12.01
N THR A 386 50.78 -7.18 12.38
CA THR A 386 52.22 -6.95 12.33
C THR A 386 52.87 -8.14 13.02
N PRO A 387 53.74 -8.91 12.34
CA PRO A 387 54.52 -9.94 13.01
C PRO A 387 55.32 -9.24 14.10
N GLY A 388 55.13 -9.67 15.35
CA GLY A 388 55.90 -9.18 16.47
C GLY A 388 57.40 -9.40 16.22
N GLU A 389 58.16 -8.39 16.63
CA GLU A 389 59.62 -8.34 16.68
C GLU A 389 60.26 -9.51 17.44
#